data_AF-E2ZEB3-F1
#
_entry.id   AF-E2ZEB3-F1
#
_cell.length_a   1.000
_cell.length_b   1.000
_cell.length_c   1.000
_cell.angle_alpha   90.00
_cell.angle_beta   90.00
_cell.angle_gamma   90.00
#
_symmetry.space_group_name_H-M   'P 1'
#
loop_
_entity.id
_entity.type
_entity.pdbx_description
1 polymer ?
#
loop_
_entity_poly.entity_id
_entity_poly.type
_entity_poly.pdbx_seq_one_letter_code
_entity_poly.pdbx_strand_id
1 'polypeptide(L)'
;MSLWKDVCKQALYMSFFTILIPIGAYTIHSGSSAVVAAVSYGFLSTVIPLAYVGMAGAAFGDKNVRIRRIGIVAARIIVAVAVYAVVEHGNLMQCLAPFWQWPAAGRDLVFIILMYADLVLTLTIACILTGRKMRKGESVYAGNP
;
A
#
# COMPACT_ATOMS: atom_id res chain seq x y z
N MET A 1 12.38 16.75 4.78
CA MET A 1 12.68 15.51 4.01
C MET A 1 11.85 15.55 2.74
N SER A 2 12.36 15.06 1.61
CA SER A 2 11.52 14.99 0.40
C SER A 2 10.32 14.06 0.65
N LEU A 3 9.16 14.40 0.09
CA LEU A 3 7.90 13.64 0.28
C LEU A 3 8.07 12.14 0.01
N TRP A 4 8.87 11.78 -1.00
CA TRP A 4 9.21 10.39 -1.31
C TRP A 4 9.95 9.69 -0.16
N LYS A 5 10.96 10.35 0.43
CA LYS A 5 11.72 9.77 1.55
C LYS A 5 10.83 9.58 2.79
N ASP A 6 9.91 10.50 3.03
CA ASP A 6 8.95 10.37 4.14
C ASP A 6 7.95 9.25 3.90
N VAL A 7 7.39 9.13 2.69
CA VAL A 7 6.51 8.01 2.33
C VAL A 7 7.21 6.67 2.51
N CYS A 8 8.43 6.52 1.99
CA CYS A 8 9.21 5.29 2.16
C CYS A 8 9.49 4.99 3.64
N LYS A 9 9.91 6.00 4.42
CA LYS A 9 10.16 5.83 5.86
C LYS A 9 8.90 5.40 6.61
N GLN A 10 7.75 6.03 6.35
CA GLN A 10 6.50 5.71 7.02
C GLN A 10 5.94 4.36 6.57
N ALA A 11 6.07 4.02 5.28
CA ALA A 11 5.75 2.68 4.77
C ALA A 11 6.58 1.61 5.46
N LEU A 12 7.87 1.87 5.70
CA LEU A 12 8.76 0.93 6.40
C LEU A 12 8.28 0.66 7.84
N TYR A 13 7.87 1.70 8.57
CA TYR A 13 7.31 1.51 9.92
C TYR A 13 5.99 0.73 9.90
N MET A 14 5.10 1.02 8.94
CA MET A 14 3.84 0.27 8.79
C MET A 14 4.05 -1.17 8.32
N SER A 15 5.15 -1.44 7.61
CA SER A 15 5.48 -2.77 7.09
C SER A 15 5.60 -3.82 8.18
N PHE A 16 6.09 -3.43 9.36
CA PHE A 16 6.16 -4.33 10.52
C PHE A 16 4.80 -4.96 10.86
N PHE A 17 3.72 -4.18 10.81
CA PHE A 17 2.37 -4.65 11.14
C PHE A 17 1.62 -5.26 9.96
N THR A 18 2.05 -4.99 8.74
CA THR A 18 1.34 -5.36 7.51
C THR A 18 1.95 -6.54 6.77
N ILE A 19 3.25 -6.81 6.95
CA ILE A 19 3.99 -7.83 6.20
C ILE A 19 4.24 -9.09 7.06
N LEU A 20 4.50 -8.95 8.36
CA LEU A 20 4.87 -10.09 9.21
C LEU A 20 3.77 -11.16 9.30
N ILE A 21 2.50 -10.75 9.47
CA ILE A 21 1.37 -11.67 9.58
C ILE A 21 1.16 -12.45 8.27
N PRO A 22 1.11 -11.81 7.08
CA PRO A 22 1.03 -12.53 5.81
C PRO A 22 2.18 -13.50 5.54
N ILE A 23 3.42 -13.12 5.85
CA ILE A 23 4.59 -14.02 5.71
C ILE A 23 4.46 -15.22 6.65
N GLY A 24 4.11 -14.98 7.91
CA GLY A 24 3.86 -16.05 8.89
C GLY A 24 2.75 -16.98 8.43
N ALA A 25 1.64 -16.45 7.92
CA ALA A 25 0.55 -17.26 7.39
C ALA A 25 1.03 -18.12 6.22
N TYR A 26 1.69 -17.52 5.22
CA TYR A 26 2.19 -18.19 4.02
C TYR A 26 3.16 -19.34 4.34
N THR A 27 4.06 -19.13 5.30
CA THR A 27 5.10 -20.11 5.67
C THR A 27 4.58 -21.33 6.42
N ILE A 28 3.45 -21.21 7.12
CA ILE A 28 2.89 -22.32 7.91
C ILE A 28 2.21 -23.39 7.03
N HIS A 29 1.60 -23.02 5.89
CA HIS A 29 0.88 -23.99 5.06
C HIS A 29 0.97 -23.66 3.55
N SER A 30 1.98 -24.21 2.88
CA SER A 30 2.43 -23.84 1.52
C SER A 30 1.43 -24.01 0.35
N GLY A 31 0.17 -24.40 0.60
CA GLY A 31 -0.91 -24.45 -0.40
C GLY A 31 -2.13 -23.61 -0.04
N SER A 32 -2.83 -23.94 1.06
CA SER A 32 -4.02 -23.19 1.54
C SER A 32 -3.68 -21.82 2.13
N SER A 33 -2.44 -21.59 2.59
CA SER A 33 -2.09 -20.31 3.23
C SER A 33 -1.81 -19.17 2.27
N ALA A 34 -1.65 -19.41 0.97
CA ALA A 34 -1.49 -18.30 0.01
C ALA A 34 -2.73 -17.39 0.01
N VAL A 35 -3.93 -17.99 0.12
CA VAL A 35 -5.19 -17.24 0.25
C VAL A 35 -5.25 -16.49 1.57
N VAL A 36 -4.87 -17.14 2.68
CA VAL A 36 -4.84 -16.50 4.00
C VAL A 36 -3.85 -15.33 4.03
N ALA A 37 -2.67 -15.50 3.44
CA ALA A 37 -1.68 -14.43 3.29
C ALA A 37 -2.22 -13.27 2.44
N ALA A 38 -2.88 -13.55 1.31
CA ALA A 38 -3.48 -12.53 0.47
C ALA A 38 -4.61 -11.77 1.17
N VAL A 39 -5.51 -12.47 1.87
CA VAL A 39 -6.64 -11.87 2.61
C VAL A 39 -6.12 -11.04 3.79
N SER A 40 -5.23 -11.61 4.60
CA SER A 40 -4.65 -10.92 5.76
C SER A 40 -3.86 -9.68 5.32
N TYR A 41 -3.08 -9.78 4.24
CA TYR A 41 -2.40 -8.63 3.66
C TYR A 41 -3.39 -7.58 3.15
N GLY A 42 -4.40 -7.97 2.37
CA GLY A 42 -5.41 -7.05 1.84
C GLY A 42 -6.11 -6.25 2.94
N PHE A 43 -6.44 -6.91 4.05
CA PHE A 43 -7.01 -6.27 5.23
C PHE A 43 -6.01 -5.33 5.92
N LEU A 44 -4.82 -5.83 6.27
CA LEU A 44 -3.83 -5.07 7.03
C LEU A 44 -3.27 -3.88 6.26
N SER A 45 -3.01 -4.02 4.96
CA SER A 45 -2.54 -2.93 4.10
C SER A 45 -3.58 -1.82 3.91
N THR A 46 -4.84 -2.07 4.29
CA THR A 46 -5.89 -1.04 4.34
C THR A 46 -6.01 -0.44 5.73
N VAL A 47 -6.14 -1.28 6.76
CA VAL A 47 -6.44 -0.85 8.14
C VAL A 47 -5.28 -0.11 8.78
N ILE A 48 -4.04 -0.59 8.60
CA ILE A 48 -2.87 0.01 9.23
C ILE A 48 -2.63 1.43 8.71
N PRO A 49 -2.60 1.70 7.38
CA PRO A 49 -2.47 3.07 6.89
C PRO A 49 -3.66 3.95 7.29
N LEU A 50 -4.88 3.41 7.32
CA LEU A 50 -6.08 4.16 7.72
C LEU A 50 -6.01 4.62 9.18
N ALA A 51 -5.57 3.72 10.07
CA ALA A 51 -5.34 4.04 11.49
C ALA A 51 -4.19 5.04 11.63
N TYR A 52 -3.09 4.83 10.90
CA TYR A 52 -1.91 5.67 10.96
C TYR A 52 -2.21 7.12 10.59
N VAL A 53 -2.87 7.37 9.46
CA VAL A 53 -3.21 8.75 9.04
C VAL A 53 -4.22 9.43 9.97
N GLY A 54 -4.88 8.67 10.84
CA GLY A 54 -5.77 9.19 11.89
C GLY A 54 -5.04 9.72 13.12
N MET A 55 -3.74 9.47 13.28
CA MET A 55 -2.97 9.90 14.43
C MET A 55 -2.50 11.35 14.30
N ALA A 56 -2.45 12.08 15.41
CA ALA A 56 -2.13 13.52 15.43
C ALA A 56 -0.74 13.86 14.82
N GLY A 57 0.19 12.90 14.81
CA GLY A 57 1.53 13.06 14.24
C GLY A 57 1.70 12.60 12.79
N ALA A 58 0.66 12.12 12.11
CA ALA A 58 0.77 11.60 10.75
C ALA A 58 0.80 12.75 9.71
N ALA A 59 2.01 13.22 9.42
CA ALA A 59 2.27 14.25 8.42
C ALA A 59 3.32 13.76 7.42
N PHE A 60 3.15 14.12 6.14
CA PHE A 60 4.02 13.67 5.05
C PHE A 60 4.68 14.86 4.34
N GLY A 61 6.01 14.81 4.18
CA GLY A 61 6.79 15.82 3.47
C GLY A 61 6.94 17.15 4.21
N ASP A 62 7.76 18.05 3.65
CA ASP A 62 8.08 19.36 4.23
C ASP A 62 6.85 20.28 4.46
N LYS A 63 5.73 20.02 3.77
CA LYS A 63 4.48 20.79 3.91
C LYS A 63 3.51 20.21 4.94
N ASN A 64 3.92 19.19 5.71
CA ASN A 64 3.06 18.47 6.65
C ASN A 64 1.72 18.04 6.03
N VAL A 65 1.77 17.43 4.83
CA VAL A 65 0.55 17.02 4.13
C VAL A 65 -0.15 15.96 4.99
N ARG A 66 -1.37 16.29 5.43
CA ARG A 66 -2.22 15.36 6.18
C ARG A 66 -3.12 14.61 5.23
N ILE A 67 -2.83 13.32 5.02
CA ILE A 67 -3.64 12.44 4.20
C ILE A 67 -4.98 12.22 4.90
N ARG A 68 -6.09 12.46 4.18
CA ARG A 68 -7.43 12.14 4.71
C ARG A 68 -7.67 10.65 4.61
N ARG A 69 -8.37 10.06 5.60
CA ARG A 69 -8.77 8.65 5.60
C ARG A 69 -9.42 8.17 4.29
N ILE A 70 -10.29 9.00 3.71
CA ILE A 70 -10.93 8.70 2.41
C ILE A 70 -9.94 8.60 1.24
N GLY A 71 -8.81 9.33 1.32
CA GLY A 71 -7.75 9.25 0.32
C GLY A 71 -7.01 7.91 0.37
N ILE A 72 -6.83 7.33 1.56
CA ILE A 72 -6.26 5.99 1.73
C ILE A 72 -7.21 4.94 1.15
N VAL A 73 -8.51 5.00 1.47
CA VAL A 73 -9.50 4.05 0.94
C VAL A 73 -9.55 4.11 -0.59
N ALA A 74 -9.63 5.33 -1.16
CA ALA A 74 -9.62 5.51 -2.61
C ALA A 74 -8.33 4.99 -3.25
N ALA A 75 -7.15 5.31 -2.69
CA ALA A 75 -5.89 4.80 -3.19
C ALA A 75 -5.82 3.27 -3.15
N ARG A 76 -6.31 2.66 -2.07
CA ARG A 76 -6.32 1.21 -1.92
C ARG A 76 -7.21 0.52 -2.94
N ILE A 77 -8.38 1.08 -3.25
CA ILE A 77 -9.26 0.58 -4.31
C ILE A 77 -8.56 0.69 -5.67
N ILE A 78 -7.92 1.83 -5.97
CA ILE A 78 -7.19 2.02 -7.23
C ILE A 78 -6.08 0.97 -7.38
N VAL A 79 -5.28 0.75 -6.34
CA VAL A 79 -4.20 -0.23 -6.36
C VAL A 79 -4.76 -1.65 -6.48
N ALA A 80 -5.83 -1.99 -5.75
CA ALA A 80 -6.47 -3.31 -5.86
C ALA A 80 -6.98 -3.60 -7.27
N VAL A 81 -7.65 -2.63 -7.90
CA VAL A 81 -8.14 -2.76 -9.29
C VAL A 81 -6.97 -2.90 -10.27
N ALA A 82 -5.89 -2.12 -10.07
CA ALA A 82 -4.71 -2.22 -10.91
C ALA A 82 -4.03 -3.60 -10.80
N VAL A 83 -3.86 -4.11 -9.58
CA VAL A 83 -3.30 -5.45 -9.34
C VAL A 83 -4.19 -6.52 -9.95
N TYR A 84 -5.50 -6.45 -9.75
CA TYR A 84 -6.46 -7.39 -10.34
C TYR A 84 -6.38 -7.40 -11.88
N ALA A 85 -6.37 -6.21 -12.50
CA ALA A 85 -6.26 -6.09 -13.95
C ALA A 85 -4.95 -6.70 -14.49
N VAL A 86 -3.81 -6.46 -13.80
CA VAL A 86 -2.52 -7.05 -14.18
C VAL A 86 -2.52 -8.57 -14.02
N VAL A 87 -3.13 -9.09 -12.96
CA VAL A 87 -3.22 -10.53 -12.72
C VAL A 87 -4.08 -11.23 -13.78
N GLU A 88 -5.25 -10.68 -14.08
CA GLU A 88 -6.22 -11.27 -15.00
C GLU A 88 -5.81 -11.11 -16.47
N HIS A 89 -5.30 -9.93 -16.86
CA HIS A 89 -5.01 -9.62 -18.27
C HIS A 89 -3.52 -9.72 -18.64
N GLY A 90 -2.63 -9.75 -17.66
CA GLY A 90 -1.17 -9.65 -17.88
C GLY A 90 -0.43 -10.99 -17.96
N ASN A 91 -1.12 -12.13 -17.99
CA ASN A 91 -0.50 -13.48 -17.88
C ASN A 91 0.42 -13.63 -16.65
N LEU A 92 0.27 -12.78 -15.64
CA LEU A 92 1.21 -12.67 -14.51
C LEU A 92 1.34 -14.00 -13.77
N MET A 93 0.23 -14.72 -13.60
CA MET A 93 0.21 -16.02 -12.93
C MET A 93 0.99 -17.10 -13.71
N GLN A 94 1.03 -17.01 -15.04
CA GLN A 94 1.83 -17.91 -15.87
C GLN A 94 3.32 -17.55 -15.78
N CYS A 95 3.66 -16.26 -15.82
CA CYS A 95 5.03 -15.79 -15.65
C CYS A 95 5.59 -16.07 -14.24
N LEU A 96 4.74 -16.13 -13.23
CA LEU A 96 5.07 -16.48 -11.85
C LEU A 96 4.99 -17.99 -11.57
N ALA A 97 4.67 -18.84 -12.55
CA ALA A 97 4.69 -20.29 -12.35
C ALA A 97 6.07 -20.81 -11.90
N PRO A 98 7.22 -20.34 -12.46
CA PRO A 98 8.55 -20.71 -11.99
C PRO A 98 8.89 -20.16 -10.61
N PHE A 99 8.27 -19.05 -10.20
CA PHE A 99 8.49 -18.42 -8.90
C PHE A 99 8.09 -19.34 -7.74
N TRP A 100 7.10 -20.20 -7.93
CA TRP A 100 6.70 -21.17 -6.90
C TRP A 100 7.75 -22.25 -6.63
N GLN A 101 8.68 -22.49 -7.55
CA GLN A 101 9.78 -23.47 -7.40
C GLN A 101 11.02 -22.88 -6.72
N TRP A 102 11.04 -21.57 -6.46
CA TRP A 102 12.18 -20.94 -5.78
C TRP A 102 12.31 -21.38 -4.33
N PRO A 103 13.53 -21.33 -3.76
CA PRO A 103 13.73 -21.55 -2.32
C PRO A 103 12.81 -20.65 -1.48
N ALA A 104 12.36 -21.16 -0.32
CA ALA A 104 11.44 -20.45 0.56
C ALA A 104 11.91 -19.02 0.87
N ALA A 105 13.17 -18.88 1.28
CA ALA A 105 13.79 -17.57 1.56
C ALA A 105 13.73 -16.60 0.36
N GLY A 106 13.89 -17.12 -0.87
CA GLY A 106 13.78 -16.31 -2.09
C GLY A 106 12.36 -15.81 -2.34
N ARG A 107 11.36 -16.68 -2.15
CA ARG A 107 9.94 -16.30 -2.28
C ARG A 107 9.53 -15.28 -1.23
N ASP A 108 9.94 -15.48 0.01
CA ASP A 108 9.61 -14.60 1.13
C ASP A 108 10.20 -13.20 0.92
N LEU A 109 11.45 -13.10 0.44
CA LEU A 109 12.07 -11.83 0.08
C LEU A 109 11.27 -11.08 -0.99
N VAL A 110 10.86 -11.78 -2.05
CA VAL A 110 10.05 -11.18 -3.13
C VAL A 110 8.70 -10.71 -2.59
N PHE A 111 8.03 -11.50 -1.75
CA PHE A 111 6.78 -11.09 -1.12
C PHE A 111 6.93 -9.85 -0.25
N ILE A 112 8.00 -9.77 0.56
CA ILE A 112 8.30 -8.59 1.38
C ILE A 112 8.48 -7.36 0.48
N ILE A 113 9.25 -7.47 -0.60
CA ILE A 113 9.49 -6.35 -1.53
C ILE A 113 8.19 -5.90 -2.20
N LEU A 114 7.37 -6.85 -2.69
CA LEU A 114 6.10 -6.53 -3.35
C LEU A 114 5.11 -5.88 -2.39
N MET A 115 4.96 -6.42 -1.18
CA MET A 115 4.08 -5.86 -0.17
C MET A 115 4.53 -4.48 0.32
N TYR A 116 5.84 -4.26 0.41
CA TYR A 116 6.39 -2.93 0.72
C TYR A 116 6.13 -1.94 -0.42
N ALA A 117 6.37 -2.35 -1.67
CA ALA A 117 6.13 -1.52 -2.85
C ALA A 117 4.66 -1.13 -3.00
N ASP A 118 3.73 -2.06 -2.74
CA ASP A 118 2.28 -1.80 -2.74
C ASP A 118 1.88 -0.76 -1.68
N LEU A 119 2.44 -0.84 -0.47
CA LEU A 119 2.21 0.17 0.58
C LEU A 119 2.74 1.55 0.19
N VAL A 120 3.97 1.60 -0.34
CA VAL A 120 4.57 2.85 -0.84
C VAL A 120 3.70 3.46 -1.95
N LEU A 121 3.24 2.64 -2.89
CA LEU A 121 2.37 3.09 -3.98
C LEU A 121 1.03 3.62 -3.46
N THR A 122 0.40 2.89 -2.52
CA THR A 122 -0.87 3.30 -1.89
C THR A 122 -0.73 4.65 -1.20
N LEU A 123 0.32 4.84 -0.39
CA LEU A 123 0.57 6.13 0.28
C LEU A 123 0.89 7.26 -0.71
N THR A 124 1.62 6.95 -1.77
CA THR A 124 1.95 7.92 -2.84
C THR A 124 0.69 8.41 -3.55
N ILE A 125 -0.18 7.48 -3.97
CA ILE A 125 -1.46 7.81 -4.60
C ILE A 125 -2.34 8.60 -3.63
N ALA A 126 -2.41 8.19 -2.35
CA ALA A 126 -3.20 8.90 -1.34
C ALA A 126 -2.71 10.34 -1.11
N CYS A 127 -1.39 10.56 -1.09
CA CYS A 127 -0.77 11.89 -1.07
C CYS A 127 -1.20 12.73 -2.28
N ILE A 128 -1.14 12.17 -3.48
CA ILE A 128 -1.51 12.87 -4.73
C ILE A 128 -3.00 13.22 -4.72
N LEU A 129 -3.88 12.28 -4.37
CA LEU A 129 -5.33 12.49 -4.30
C LEU A 129 -5.70 13.56 -3.27
N THR A 130 -5.04 13.55 -2.12
CA THR A 130 -5.25 14.54 -1.07
C THR A 130 -4.75 15.92 -1.51
N GLY A 131 -3.55 15.99 -2.12
CA GLY A 131 -2.98 17.24 -2.63
C GLY A 131 -3.82 17.88 -3.75
N ARG A 132 -4.39 17.07 -4.65
CA ARG A 132 -5.34 17.55 -5.68
C ARG A 132 -6.61 18.15 -5.06
N LYS A 133 -7.12 17.54 -3.99
CA LYS A 133 -8.34 18.01 -3.31
C LYS A 133 -8.11 19.34 -2.56
N MET A 134 -6.92 19.55 -2.00
CA MET A 134 -6.54 20.83 -1.36
C MET A 134 -6.49 21.99 -2.38
N ARG A 135 -5.84 21.79 -3.53
CA ARG A 135 -5.80 22.83 -4.60
C ARG A 135 -7.17 23.21 -5.13
N LYS A 136 -8.07 22.22 -5.28
CA LYS A 136 -9.45 22.46 -5.71
C LYS A 136 -10.29 23.17 -4.64
N GLY A 137 -9.94 23.02 -3.36
CA GLY A 137 -10.53 23.78 -2.27
C GLY A 137 -10.10 25.25 -2.30
N GLU A 138 -8.80 25.51 -2.44
CA GLU A 138 -8.28 26.89 -2.55
C GLU A 138 -8.85 27.64 -3.76
N SER A 139 -9.02 26.99 -4.91
CA SER A 139 -9.62 27.64 -6.09
C SER A 139 -11.10 27.99 -5.91
N VAL A 140 -11.83 27.28 -5.04
CA VAL A 140 -13.25 27.56 -4.76
C VAL A 140 -13.40 28.75 -3.81
N TYR A 141 -12.44 28.96 -2.90
CA TYR A 141 -12.44 30.13 -2.00
C TYR A 141 -11.80 31.38 -2.60
N ALA A 142 -10.96 31.24 -3.63
CA ALA A 142 -10.40 32.37 -4.38
C ALA A 142 -11.35 32.96 -5.44
N GLY A 143 -12.58 32.44 -5.55
CA GLY A 143 -13.57 32.79 -6.58
C GLY A 143 -14.76 33.64 -6.12
N ASN A 144 -14.77 34.17 -4.89
CA ASN A 144 -15.77 35.14 -4.45
C ASN A 144 -15.13 36.52 -4.30
N PRO A 145 -15.32 37.46 -5.26
CA PRO A 145 -15.11 38.88 -5.02
C PRO A 145 -16.11 39.43 -4.00
#